data_AF-A0A0G4G689-F1
#
_entry.id   AF-A0A0G4G689-F1
#
_cell.length_a   1.000
_cell.length_b   1.000
_cell.length_c   1.000
_cell.angle_alpha   90.00
_cell.angle_beta   90.00
_cell.angle_gamma   90.00
#
_symmetry.space_group_name_H-M   'P 1'
#
loop_
_entity.id
_entity.type
_entity.pdbx_description
1 polymer ?
#
loop_
_entity_poly.entity_id
_entity_poly.type
_entity_poly.pdbx_seq_one_letter_code
_entity_poly.pdbx_strand_id
1 'polypeptide(L)'
;MGSMTNAGWPGCTLGGLPESPLTGSLMKVEVRNPKLTKRIKYKYYKTGELVEKPNQLEGDRYALADSVVGISIWSSGLRNNYDSVFTTNEETYIIMNGPNLGSGVPVTGPPQARGCTPQDFDTWDECRLDSRVKSETAVNPVFMPKPWPVSEDEMSKNCQPTLSTPIFSPDRIFRSFEGAYHGHPNPARARNLNDTRQWYHGVYMEAGVNFTEGWAIPSSTTGVTEFRGDCFGGRLRGDLLVAKWDTNIFLVDLPDENNEELLVTDLMDVENYLDIQYAPGCNIIMMGYKYGDVGVISPSNEALTEFERENGSLPEIYDISPWRGPAKYGKPFVIGGRRFTNGKRRKPVEVRIGGVKAEVKNYGDARIEGIIPAQAAQSEVHTSAGLVDVVVHFSDDTLDILRKAFLFLKSSH
;
A
#
# COMPACT_ATOMS: atom_id res chain seq x y z
N MET A 1 -5.52 3.69 -4.55
CA MET A 1 -6.19 3.86 -5.86
C MET A 1 -5.12 4.26 -6.85
N GLY A 2 -4.89 3.46 -7.89
CA GLY A 2 -3.89 3.77 -8.92
C GLY A 2 -4.25 5.03 -9.72
N SER A 3 -3.26 5.56 -10.42
CA SER A 3 -3.45 6.58 -11.46
C SER A 3 -4.05 5.96 -12.73
N MET A 4 -4.72 6.79 -13.54
CA MET A 4 -5.16 6.41 -14.90
C MET A 4 -4.11 6.75 -15.96
N THR A 5 -3.18 7.64 -15.64
CA THR A 5 -2.18 8.16 -16.56
C THR A 5 -0.78 7.64 -16.23
N ASN A 6 0.11 7.73 -17.22
CA ASN A 6 1.52 7.36 -17.07
C ASN A 6 2.33 8.38 -16.27
N ALA A 7 2.04 9.67 -16.38
CA ALA A 7 2.78 10.72 -15.67
C ALA A 7 1.95 12.01 -15.45
N GLY A 8 0.63 11.88 -15.32
CA GLY A 8 -0.30 12.98 -15.06
C GLY A 8 -1.10 13.45 -16.28
N TRP A 9 -0.64 13.17 -17.50
CA TRP A 9 -1.37 13.47 -18.75
C TRP A 9 -1.95 12.21 -19.40
N PRO A 10 -3.19 12.25 -19.92
CA PRO A 10 -3.78 11.13 -20.66
C PRO A 10 -2.93 10.67 -21.86
N GLY A 11 -2.62 9.38 -21.89
CA GLY A 11 -1.98 8.71 -23.04
C GLY A 11 -3.02 7.95 -23.85
N CYS A 12 -2.98 8.05 -25.20
CA CYS A 12 -3.95 7.35 -26.04
C CYS A 12 -3.81 5.82 -25.91
N THR A 13 -2.58 5.34 -25.71
CA THR A 13 -2.25 3.91 -25.48
C THR A 13 -2.79 3.38 -24.16
N LEU A 14 -3.14 4.27 -23.21
CA LEU A 14 -3.77 3.93 -21.93
C LEU A 14 -5.29 4.23 -21.93
N GLY A 15 -5.88 4.44 -23.11
CA GLY A 15 -7.33 4.68 -23.25
C GLY A 15 -7.76 6.14 -23.11
N GLY A 16 -6.84 7.10 -22.95
CA GLY A 16 -7.15 8.53 -22.98
C GLY A 16 -8.02 9.04 -21.82
N LEU A 17 -8.11 8.27 -20.72
CA LEU A 17 -8.91 8.65 -19.56
C LEU A 17 -8.18 9.69 -18.70
N PRO A 18 -8.90 10.71 -18.19
CA PRO A 18 -8.33 11.67 -17.25
C PRO A 18 -8.14 11.05 -15.86
N GLU A 19 -7.36 11.72 -15.03
CA GLU A 19 -7.36 11.49 -13.59
C GLU A 19 -8.67 12.00 -12.96
N SER A 20 -9.13 11.40 -11.87
CA SER A 20 -10.23 11.92 -11.04
C SER A 20 -9.71 12.43 -9.69
N PRO A 21 -10.52 13.10 -8.86
CA PRO A 21 -10.05 13.64 -7.58
C PRO A 21 -9.37 12.61 -6.67
N LEU A 22 -9.75 11.33 -6.77
CA LEU A 22 -9.27 10.25 -5.90
C LEU A 22 -8.24 9.33 -6.57
N THR A 23 -7.95 9.46 -7.86
CA THR A 23 -6.94 8.61 -8.52
C THR A 23 -5.53 8.98 -8.09
N GLY A 24 -4.65 7.98 -8.10
CA GLY A 24 -3.26 8.15 -7.66
C GLY A 24 -3.13 8.57 -6.19
N SER A 25 -3.95 7.97 -5.32
CA SER A 25 -3.99 8.30 -3.89
C SER A 25 -4.19 7.07 -3.00
N LEU A 26 -3.65 7.15 -1.78
CA LEU A 26 -4.05 6.30 -0.67
C LEU A 26 -5.18 7.02 0.10
N MET A 27 -6.30 6.33 0.32
CA MET A 27 -7.46 6.91 0.99
C MET A 27 -7.57 6.41 2.42
N LYS A 28 -7.97 7.30 3.33
CA LYS A 28 -8.40 6.96 4.69
C LYS A 28 -9.93 6.97 4.73
N VAL A 29 -10.49 5.85 5.20
CA VAL A 29 -11.95 5.69 5.36
C VAL A 29 -12.25 5.43 6.83
N GLU A 30 -13.04 6.31 7.43
CA GLU A 30 -13.45 6.23 8.82
C GLU A 30 -14.67 5.30 8.96
N VAL A 31 -14.45 4.00 8.80
CA VAL A 31 -15.52 2.97 8.76
C VAL A 31 -16.41 2.90 10.00
N ARG A 32 -16.01 3.55 11.10
CA ARG A 32 -16.77 3.65 12.36
C ARG A 32 -17.39 5.03 12.58
N ASN A 33 -17.14 6.01 11.72
CA ASN A 33 -17.78 7.31 11.81
C ASN A 33 -19.29 7.14 11.55
N PRO A 34 -20.18 7.45 12.51
CA PRO A 34 -21.63 7.28 12.32
C PRO A 34 -22.20 8.19 11.22
N LYS A 35 -21.45 9.23 10.83
CA LYS A 35 -21.78 10.15 9.73
C LYS A 35 -21.07 9.78 8.43
N LEU A 36 -20.37 8.64 8.36
CA LEU A 36 -19.65 8.20 7.15
C LEU A 36 -20.59 8.20 5.94
N THR A 37 -20.16 8.87 4.89
CA THR A 37 -20.89 8.93 3.64
C THR A 37 -20.91 7.55 2.96
N LYS A 38 -22.11 7.02 2.72
CA LYS A 38 -22.30 5.67 2.13
C LYS A 38 -21.96 5.56 0.64
N ARG A 39 -21.90 6.70 -0.06
CA ARG A 39 -21.58 6.79 -1.49
C ARG A 39 -20.81 8.07 -1.76
N ILE A 40 -19.66 7.95 -2.41
CA ILE A 40 -18.87 9.11 -2.82
C ILE A 40 -19.72 9.93 -3.80
N LYS A 41 -19.97 11.19 -3.46
CA LYS A 41 -20.71 12.14 -4.29
C LYS A 41 -19.75 13.13 -4.91
N TYR A 42 -19.98 13.43 -6.17
CA TYR A 42 -19.19 14.40 -6.93
C TYR A 42 -20.05 15.60 -7.27
N LYS A 43 -19.39 16.73 -7.48
CA LYS A 43 -19.96 17.92 -8.09
C LYS A 43 -19.11 18.33 -9.29
N TYR A 44 -19.70 18.96 -10.30
CA TYR A 44 -18.91 19.64 -11.31
C TYR A 44 -18.16 20.78 -10.63
N TYR A 45 -16.84 20.84 -10.81
CA TYR A 45 -16.01 21.81 -10.09
C TYR A 45 -16.43 23.26 -10.42
N LYS A 46 -16.88 23.49 -11.66
CA LYS A 46 -17.15 24.82 -12.20
C LYS A 46 -18.51 25.36 -11.78
N THR A 47 -19.54 24.52 -11.82
CA THR A 47 -20.91 24.93 -11.48
C THR A 47 -21.27 24.65 -10.02
N GLY A 48 -20.57 23.73 -9.37
CA GLY A 48 -20.89 23.23 -8.03
C GLY A 48 -22.09 22.27 -8.00
N GLU A 49 -22.72 21.99 -9.14
CA GLU A 49 -23.88 21.11 -9.25
C GLU A 49 -23.50 19.65 -9.00
N LEU A 50 -24.36 18.92 -8.30
CA LEU A 50 -24.16 17.51 -8.03
C LEU A 50 -24.25 16.67 -9.31
N VAL A 51 -23.34 15.72 -9.44
CA VAL A 51 -23.32 14.78 -10.56
C VAL A 51 -24.10 13.52 -10.16
N GLU A 52 -25.24 13.28 -10.82
CA GLU A 52 -26.09 12.13 -10.51
C GLU A 52 -25.46 10.79 -10.93
N LYS A 53 -24.79 10.77 -12.09
CA LYS A 53 -24.18 9.59 -12.71
C LYS A 53 -22.73 9.88 -13.09
N PRO A 54 -21.80 9.89 -12.12
CA PRO A 54 -20.41 10.18 -12.40
C PRO A 54 -19.83 9.18 -13.40
N ASN A 55 -19.15 9.71 -14.42
CA ASN A 55 -18.49 8.98 -15.50
C ASN A 55 -16.98 9.31 -15.49
N GLN A 56 -16.12 8.29 -15.54
CA GLN A 56 -14.66 8.45 -15.59
C GLN A 56 -14.18 9.26 -16.81
N LEU A 57 -14.96 9.29 -17.90
CA LEU A 57 -14.73 10.16 -19.05
C LEU A 57 -14.79 11.66 -18.73
N GLU A 58 -15.15 12.05 -17.52
CA GLU A 58 -15.13 13.45 -17.05
C GLU A 58 -14.46 13.58 -15.67
N GLY A 59 -13.61 12.61 -15.31
CA GLY A 59 -13.09 12.48 -13.95
C GLY A 59 -12.47 13.77 -13.40
N ASP A 60 -11.74 14.50 -14.23
CA ASP A 60 -11.04 15.75 -13.90
C ASP A 60 -11.96 16.98 -13.79
N ARG A 61 -13.17 16.91 -14.36
CA ARG A 61 -14.22 17.93 -14.23
C ARG A 61 -14.95 17.83 -12.89
N TYR A 62 -14.70 16.78 -12.14
CA TYR A 62 -15.33 16.58 -10.84
C TYR A 62 -14.49 17.18 -9.71
N ALA A 63 -15.19 17.56 -8.65
CA ALA A 63 -14.68 17.72 -7.30
C ALA A 63 -15.48 16.79 -6.37
N LEU A 64 -14.93 16.48 -5.19
CA LEU A 64 -15.75 15.84 -4.14
C LEU A 64 -16.82 16.84 -3.68
N ALA A 65 -18.05 16.36 -3.47
CA ALA A 65 -19.10 17.17 -2.91
C ALA A 65 -18.83 17.43 -1.41
N ASP A 66 -19.21 18.62 -0.92
CA ASP A 66 -18.95 19.03 0.48
C ASP A 66 -19.69 18.15 1.51
N SER A 67 -20.69 17.39 1.04
CA SER A 67 -21.43 16.38 1.82
C SER A 67 -20.68 15.05 2.04
N VAL A 68 -19.47 14.89 1.49
CA VAL A 68 -18.65 13.69 1.70
C VAL A 68 -17.95 13.79 3.05
N VAL A 69 -18.28 12.88 3.97
CA VAL A 69 -17.76 12.83 5.35
C VAL A 69 -17.12 11.47 5.60
N GLY A 70 -16.00 11.44 6.32
CA GLY A 70 -15.31 10.23 6.73
C GLY A 70 -14.47 9.56 5.64
N ILE A 71 -14.23 10.26 4.52
CA ILE A 71 -13.35 9.82 3.44
C ILE A 71 -12.36 10.96 3.17
N SER A 72 -11.07 10.70 3.29
CA SER A 72 -10.01 11.67 3.00
C SER A 72 -8.86 11.03 2.25
N ILE A 73 -8.05 11.87 1.59
CA ILE A 73 -6.80 11.44 0.97
C ILE A 73 -5.73 11.44 2.07
N TRP A 74 -5.15 10.26 2.32
CA TRP A 74 -4.03 10.10 3.25
C TRP A 74 -2.72 10.51 2.59
N SER A 75 -2.41 9.95 1.42
CA SER A 75 -1.29 10.39 0.59
C SER A 75 -1.69 10.43 -0.88
N SER A 76 -0.96 11.19 -1.68
CA SER A 76 -1.21 11.35 -3.10
C SER A 76 0.07 11.17 -3.92
N GLY A 77 -0.06 11.23 -5.24
CA GLY A 77 1.07 11.10 -6.14
C GLY A 77 1.51 9.67 -6.41
N LEU A 78 0.59 8.72 -6.30
CA LEU A 78 0.86 7.31 -6.60
C LEU A 78 0.50 6.98 -8.05
N ARG A 79 1.34 6.21 -8.73
CA ARG A 79 1.14 5.74 -10.11
C ARG A 79 1.12 4.23 -10.17
N ASN A 80 0.08 3.62 -10.74
CA ASN A 80 0.04 2.16 -10.97
C ASN A 80 0.63 1.33 -9.81
N ASN A 81 0.08 1.52 -8.60
CA ASN A 81 0.56 0.83 -7.41
C ASN A 81 0.06 -0.62 -7.43
N TYR A 82 0.98 -1.60 -7.39
CA TYR A 82 0.61 -3.02 -7.44
C TYR A 82 0.17 -3.56 -6.09
N ASP A 83 0.89 -3.19 -5.03
CA ASP A 83 0.63 -3.70 -3.69
C ASP A 83 1.06 -2.70 -2.60
N SER A 84 0.66 -2.95 -1.36
CA SER A 84 1.01 -2.16 -0.19
C SER A 84 0.96 -3.00 1.08
N VAL A 85 1.86 -2.73 2.01
CA VAL A 85 1.90 -3.39 3.32
C VAL A 85 1.79 -2.37 4.45
N PHE A 86 0.99 -2.70 5.47
CA PHE A 86 1.00 -2.01 6.76
C PHE A 86 1.81 -2.86 7.75
N THR A 87 2.87 -2.30 8.31
CA THR A 87 3.89 -3.01 9.08
C THR A 87 3.65 -2.94 10.57
N THR A 88 4.35 -3.79 11.33
CA THR A 88 4.34 -3.78 12.80
C THR A 88 4.95 -2.51 13.40
N ASN A 89 5.73 -1.76 12.62
CA ASN A 89 6.22 -0.42 12.98
C ASN A 89 5.19 0.70 12.74
N GLU A 90 3.93 0.35 12.45
CA GLU A 90 2.83 1.28 12.16
C GLU A 90 3.03 2.12 10.89
N GLU A 91 3.80 1.60 9.94
CA GLU A 91 4.12 2.28 8.68
C GLU A 91 3.39 1.65 7.51
N THR A 92 3.08 2.47 6.51
CA THR A 92 2.52 1.98 5.25
C THR A 92 3.57 2.10 4.16
N TYR A 93 3.92 0.98 3.54
CA TYR A 93 4.77 0.95 2.36
C TYR A 93 3.96 0.61 1.13
N ILE A 94 4.23 1.30 0.03
CA ILE A 94 3.52 1.13 -1.25
C ILE A 94 4.55 0.91 -2.34
N ILE A 95 4.40 -0.16 -3.10
CA ILE A 95 5.18 -0.37 -4.33
C ILE A 95 4.48 0.31 -5.50
N MET A 96 5.27 0.99 -6.31
CA MET A 96 4.79 1.82 -7.40
C MET A 96 5.63 1.56 -8.64
N ASN A 97 4.98 1.24 -9.75
CA ASN A 97 5.69 1.13 -11.02
C ASN A 97 6.10 2.52 -11.51
N GLY A 98 7.34 2.63 -12.00
CA GLY A 98 7.82 3.86 -12.63
C GLY A 98 7.15 4.12 -14.00
N PRO A 99 7.11 5.38 -14.48
CA PRO A 99 6.60 5.71 -15.79
C PRO A 99 7.31 4.93 -16.89
N ASN A 100 6.54 4.50 -17.90
CA ASN A 100 7.03 3.76 -19.06
C ASN A 100 7.13 4.70 -20.27
N LEU A 101 8.19 4.54 -21.06
CA LEU A 101 8.31 5.24 -22.35
C LEU A 101 7.17 4.82 -23.28
N GLY A 102 6.52 5.80 -23.91
CA GLY A 102 5.42 5.56 -24.86
C GLY A 102 4.03 5.47 -24.24
N SER A 103 3.89 5.53 -22.92
CA SER A 103 2.59 5.38 -22.23
C SER A 103 1.93 6.71 -21.85
N GLY A 104 2.56 7.85 -22.12
CA GLY A 104 2.04 9.18 -21.79
C GLY A 104 3.15 10.13 -21.37
N VAL A 105 2.83 11.41 -21.22
CA VAL A 105 3.81 12.48 -20.96
C VAL A 105 3.67 13.03 -19.54
N PRO A 106 4.77 13.50 -18.94
CA PRO A 106 4.73 14.12 -17.62
C PRO A 106 4.09 15.51 -17.66
N VAL A 107 3.23 15.77 -16.68
CA VAL A 107 2.79 17.13 -16.32
C VAL A 107 3.87 17.76 -15.44
N THR A 108 4.31 18.96 -15.80
CA THR A 108 5.49 19.64 -15.26
C THR A 108 5.22 21.11 -14.90
N GLY A 109 3.95 21.48 -14.83
CA GLY A 109 3.52 22.80 -14.41
C GLY A 109 2.05 23.05 -14.70
N PRO A 110 1.47 24.10 -14.08
CA PRO A 110 0.11 24.53 -14.36
C PRO A 110 -0.03 25.07 -15.80
N PRO A 111 -1.25 25.39 -16.25
CA PRO A 111 -1.47 26.11 -17.50
C PRO A 111 -0.73 27.45 -17.54
N GLN A 112 -0.05 27.72 -18.65
CA GLN A 112 0.75 28.94 -18.86
C GLN A 112 0.28 29.81 -20.04
N ALA A 113 -0.69 29.33 -20.82
CA ALA A 113 -1.21 30.09 -21.95
C ALA A 113 -1.80 31.44 -21.50
N ARG A 114 -1.67 32.48 -22.34
CA ARG A 114 -2.10 33.83 -21.99
C ARG A 114 -3.59 33.84 -21.65
N GLY A 115 -3.93 34.31 -20.44
CA GLY A 115 -5.31 34.38 -19.97
C GLY A 115 -5.84 33.07 -19.37
N CYS A 116 -4.98 32.07 -19.18
CA CYS A 116 -5.27 30.85 -18.42
C CYS A 116 -4.72 30.95 -17.01
N THR A 117 -5.49 30.41 -16.07
CA THR A 117 -5.12 30.15 -14.69
C THR A 117 -5.24 28.64 -14.42
N PRO A 118 -4.68 28.11 -13.31
CA PRO A 118 -4.90 26.73 -12.90
C PRO A 118 -6.39 26.36 -12.80
N GLN A 119 -7.25 27.32 -12.46
CA GLN A 119 -8.70 27.13 -12.34
C GLN A 119 -9.41 26.93 -13.68
N ASP A 120 -8.77 27.32 -14.79
CA ASP A 120 -9.34 27.21 -16.14
C ASP A 120 -9.07 25.85 -16.80
N PHE A 121 -8.30 24.96 -16.15
CA PHE A 121 -8.04 23.61 -16.66
C PHE A 121 -9.28 22.70 -16.52
N ASP A 122 -9.87 22.30 -17.65
CA ASP A 122 -11.04 21.40 -17.70
C ASP A 122 -11.23 20.54 -18.96
N THR A 123 -10.18 20.40 -19.77
CA THR A 123 -10.21 19.59 -21.00
C THR A 123 -8.90 18.85 -21.26
N TRP A 124 -9.01 17.70 -21.92
CA TRP A 124 -7.92 16.88 -22.47
C TRP A 124 -8.40 16.33 -23.83
N ASP A 125 -8.71 17.26 -24.72
CA ASP A 125 -9.11 17.02 -26.10
C ASP A 125 -8.01 16.38 -26.93
N GLU A 126 -6.77 16.43 -26.45
CA GLU A 126 -5.62 15.78 -27.07
C GLU A 126 -4.97 14.72 -26.16
N CYS A 127 -4.57 13.60 -26.77
CA CYS A 127 -3.67 12.62 -26.16
C CYS A 127 -2.49 12.34 -27.08
N ARG A 128 -1.37 11.82 -26.54
CA ARG A 128 -0.20 11.45 -27.36
C ARG A 128 -0.27 9.97 -27.76
N LEU A 129 -0.01 9.69 -29.05
CA LEU A 129 -0.21 8.35 -29.65
C LEU A 129 0.96 7.38 -29.46
N ASP A 130 2.20 7.87 -29.42
CA ASP A 130 3.40 7.12 -29.10
C ASP A 130 4.50 8.14 -28.83
N SER A 131 5.40 7.90 -27.89
CA SER A 131 6.51 8.80 -27.61
C SER A 131 7.88 8.27 -28.01
N ARG A 132 7.96 7.09 -28.63
CA ARG A 132 9.21 6.54 -29.13
C ARG A 132 9.59 7.13 -30.49
N VAL A 133 8.63 7.64 -31.25
CA VAL A 133 8.84 8.18 -32.60
C VAL A 133 7.92 9.39 -32.83
N LYS A 134 8.47 10.60 -32.66
CA LYS A 134 7.83 11.91 -32.91
C LYS A 134 6.55 12.20 -32.11
N SER A 135 6.39 13.47 -31.72
CA SER A 135 5.29 14.00 -30.90
C SER A 135 3.98 14.11 -31.70
N GLU A 136 3.42 13.01 -32.16
CA GLU A 136 2.11 13.03 -32.78
C GLU A 136 1.04 13.12 -31.68
N THR A 137 0.36 14.28 -31.62
CA THR A 137 -0.86 14.47 -30.86
C THR A 137 -2.03 13.96 -31.69
N ALA A 138 -2.99 13.31 -31.04
CA ALA A 138 -4.25 12.93 -31.63
C ALA A 138 -5.39 13.50 -30.82
N VAL A 139 -6.52 13.72 -31.51
CA VAL A 139 -7.78 13.96 -30.83
C VAL A 139 -8.06 12.76 -29.93
N ASN A 140 -8.31 13.03 -28.66
CA ASN A 140 -8.66 12.01 -27.71
C ASN A 140 -10.01 11.39 -28.11
N PRO A 141 -10.04 10.08 -28.46
CA PRO A 141 -11.25 9.45 -29.00
C PRO A 141 -12.40 9.38 -27.99
N VAL A 142 -12.11 9.60 -26.70
CA VAL A 142 -13.11 9.62 -25.63
C VAL A 142 -13.37 11.01 -25.06
N PHE A 143 -12.90 12.05 -25.74
CA PHE A 143 -13.20 13.44 -25.37
C PHE A 143 -14.72 13.67 -25.44
N MET A 144 -15.26 14.28 -24.38
CA MET A 144 -16.65 14.70 -24.33
C MET A 144 -16.76 16.23 -24.29
N PRO A 145 -17.72 16.84 -25.00
CA PRO A 145 -18.01 18.27 -24.87
C PRO A 145 -18.30 18.66 -23.41
N LYS A 146 -18.14 19.94 -23.08
CA LYS A 146 -18.50 20.47 -21.75
C LYS A 146 -20.02 20.34 -21.52
N PRO A 147 -20.49 19.82 -20.37
CA PRO A 147 -21.93 19.64 -20.12
C PRO A 147 -22.64 20.93 -19.65
N TRP A 148 -21.91 22.04 -19.50
CA TRP A 148 -22.44 23.35 -19.14
C TRP A 148 -22.25 24.37 -20.29
N PRO A 149 -23.04 25.46 -20.34
CA PRO A 149 -22.85 26.54 -21.30
C PRO A 149 -21.44 27.15 -21.17
N VAL A 150 -20.79 27.37 -22.30
CA VAL A 150 -19.42 27.89 -22.41
C VAL A 150 -19.48 29.19 -23.20
N SER A 151 -18.88 30.27 -22.71
CA SER A 151 -18.77 31.51 -23.49
C SER A 151 -17.80 31.33 -24.67
N GLU A 152 -17.93 32.13 -25.73
CA GLU A 152 -17.00 32.07 -26.88
C GLU A 152 -15.54 32.31 -26.46
N ASP A 153 -15.30 33.21 -25.51
CA ASP A 153 -13.97 33.45 -24.93
C ASP A 153 -13.42 32.18 -24.27
N GLU A 154 -14.23 31.49 -23.47
CA GLU A 154 -13.82 30.24 -22.83
C GLU A 154 -13.65 29.09 -23.84
N MET A 155 -14.47 29.02 -24.88
CA MET A 155 -14.29 28.03 -25.95
C MET A 155 -12.96 28.21 -26.69
N SER A 156 -12.48 29.45 -26.79
CA SER A 156 -11.20 29.77 -27.45
C SER A 156 -9.97 29.51 -26.58
N LYS A 157 -10.14 29.32 -25.27
CA LYS A 157 -9.06 29.10 -24.31
C LYS A 157 -8.73 27.61 -24.20
N ASN A 158 -7.57 27.22 -24.72
CA ASN A 158 -7.01 25.89 -24.52
C ASN A 158 -6.04 25.88 -23.31
N CYS A 159 -6.60 25.85 -22.10
CA CYS A 159 -5.83 25.97 -20.86
C CYS A 159 -5.23 24.63 -20.40
N GLN A 160 -4.26 24.13 -21.16
CA GLN A 160 -3.56 22.88 -20.87
C GLN A 160 -2.39 23.05 -19.90
N PRO A 161 -2.09 22.05 -19.05
CA PRO A 161 -0.90 22.06 -18.22
C PRO A 161 0.37 22.04 -19.07
N THR A 162 1.49 22.40 -18.44
CA THR A 162 2.80 22.32 -19.09
C THR A 162 3.25 20.86 -19.17
N LEU A 163 3.49 20.36 -20.37
CA LEU A 163 3.88 18.97 -20.63
C LEU A 163 5.36 18.90 -21.03
N SER A 164 6.08 17.88 -20.55
CA SER A 164 7.49 17.66 -20.89
C SER A 164 7.71 16.36 -21.67
N THR A 165 8.96 16.05 -21.99
CA THR A 165 9.34 14.83 -22.70
C THR A 165 9.06 13.59 -21.85
N PRO A 166 8.60 12.48 -22.45
CA PRO A 166 8.34 11.24 -21.73
C PRO A 166 9.55 10.69 -21.01
N ILE A 167 9.26 10.03 -19.90
CA ILE A 167 10.27 9.57 -18.95
C ILE A 167 10.12 8.07 -18.69
N PHE A 168 11.25 7.49 -18.31
CA PHE A 168 11.36 6.16 -17.75
C PHE A 168 11.85 6.29 -16.31
N SER A 169 11.30 5.50 -15.38
CA SER A 169 11.96 5.27 -14.10
C SER A 169 11.76 3.82 -13.66
N PRO A 170 12.66 3.29 -12.82
CA PRO A 170 12.41 2.01 -12.16
C PRO A 170 11.21 2.12 -11.21
N ASP A 171 10.78 0.95 -10.73
CA ASP A 171 9.81 0.81 -9.66
C ASP A 171 10.41 1.35 -8.38
N ARG A 172 9.54 1.84 -7.49
CA ARG A 172 9.94 2.42 -6.23
C ARG A 172 9.04 1.94 -5.10
N ILE A 173 9.62 1.81 -3.92
CA ILE A 173 8.88 1.63 -2.67
C ILE A 173 8.81 2.95 -1.90
N PHE A 174 7.61 3.33 -1.47
CA PHE A 174 7.35 4.58 -0.78
C PHE A 174 6.88 4.33 0.63
N ARG A 175 7.51 4.98 1.61
CA ARG A 175 6.93 5.16 2.94
C ARG A 175 5.84 6.23 2.88
N SER A 176 4.60 5.84 3.13
CA SER A 176 3.43 6.71 3.04
C SER A 176 2.97 7.19 4.42
N PHE A 177 2.69 8.49 4.52
CA PHE A 177 2.15 9.16 5.71
C PHE A 177 1.16 10.25 5.31
N GLU A 178 0.42 10.79 6.28
CA GLU A 178 -0.60 11.79 6.03
C GLU A 178 -0.03 13.06 5.36
N GLY A 179 -0.61 13.45 4.23
CA GLY A 179 -0.19 14.62 3.46
C GLY A 179 0.99 14.39 2.50
N ALA A 180 1.58 13.18 2.49
CA ALA A 180 2.67 12.86 1.57
C ALA A 180 2.23 12.97 0.09
N TYR A 181 3.16 13.43 -0.75
CA TYR A 181 3.02 13.47 -2.20
C TYR A 181 4.18 12.72 -2.83
N HIS A 182 3.91 11.66 -3.59
CA HIS A 182 4.93 10.74 -4.12
C HIS A 182 5.35 11.04 -5.56
N GLY A 183 4.99 12.22 -6.08
CA GLY A 183 5.55 12.73 -7.33
C GLY A 183 4.75 12.42 -8.61
N HIS A 184 3.63 11.70 -8.55
CA HIS A 184 2.74 11.54 -9.71
C HIS A 184 1.66 12.65 -9.80
N PRO A 185 1.65 13.48 -10.86
CA PRO A 185 0.72 14.61 -10.93
C PRO A 185 -0.75 14.20 -11.00
N ASN A 186 -1.62 15.06 -10.48
CA ASN A 186 -3.06 15.03 -10.73
C ASN A 186 -3.56 16.47 -10.90
N PRO A 187 -3.55 16.99 -12.13
CA PRO A 187 -4.03 18.33 -12.48
C PRO A 187 -5.40 18.70 -11.90
N ALA A 188 -6.36 17.77 -11.96
CA ALA A 188 -7.71 17.99 -11.43
C ALA A 188 -7.69 18.22 -9.92
N ARG A 189 -6.92 17.41 -9.19
CA ARG A 189 -6.77 17.55 -7.74
C ARG A 189 -5.97 18.80 -7.38
N ALA A 190 -4.92 19.11 -8.14
CA ALA A 190 -4.14 20.34 -7.98
C ALA A 190 -5.04 21.58 -8.06
N ARG A 191 -5.93 21.61 -9.07
CA ARG A 191 -6.95 22.64 -9.27
C ARG A 191 -7.97 22.69 -8.14
N ASN A 192 -8.56 21.55 -7.78
CA ASN A 192 -9.67 21.46 -6.81
C ASN A 192 -9.25 21.74 -5.36
N LEU A 193 -8.06 21.27 -4.95
CA LEU A 193 -7.58 21.35 -3.57
C LEU A 193 -6.55 22.45 -3.36
N ASN A 194 -6.21 23.18 -4.42
CA ASN A 194 -5.12 24.17 -4.42
C ASN A 194 -3.78 23.58 -3.95
N ASP A 195 -3.55 22.29 -4.21
CA ASP A 195 -2.30 21.60 -3.92
C ASP A 195 -1.37 21.69 -5.13
N THR A 196 -0.54 22.74 -5.15
CA THR A 196 0.31 23.09 -6.30
C THR A 196 1.34 22.02 -6.63
N ARG A 197 1.72 21.16 -5.66
CA ARG A 197 2.66 20.06 -5.88
C ARG A 197 2.21 19.13 -6.99
N GLN A 198 0.89 19.01 -7.17
CA GLN A 198 0.27 18.05 -8.07
C GLN A 198 0.19 18.50 -9.53
N TRP A 199 0.77 19.66 -9.85
CA TRP A 199 1.08 20.08 -11.21
C TRP A 199 2.44 19.56 -11.70
N TYR A 200 3.26 18.98 -10.83
CA TYR A 200 4.65 18.67 -11.12
C TYR A 200 4.96 17.21 -10.89
N HIS A 201 5.49 16.55 -11.92
CA HIS A 201 6.03 15.20 -11.78
C HIS A 201 7.34 15.27 -10.99
N GLY A 202 7.58 14.31 -10.09
CA GLY A 202 8.72 14.33 -9.13
C GLY A 202 10.10 14.52 -9.76
N VAL A 203 10.28 14.12 -11.02
CA VAL A 203 11.52 14.30 -11.80
C VAL A 203 11.75 15.73 -12.30
N TYR A 204 10.68 16.52 -12.49
CA TYR A 204 10.72 17.85 -13.11
C TYR A 204 10.22 18.95 -12.15
N MET A 205 10.42 18.75 -10.86
CA MET A 205 9.92 19.68 -9.84
C MET A 205 10.64 21.03 -9.95
N GLU A 206 9.87 22.10 -9.88
CA GLU A 206 10.43 23.44 -9.66
C GLU A 206 11.07 23.53 -8.26
N ALA A 207 12.03 24.46 -8.11
CA ALA A 207 12.65 24.73 -6.83
C ALA A 207 11.60 25.08 -5.76
N GLY A 208 11.59 24.35 -4.64
CA GLY A 208 10.69 24.57 -3.52
C GLY A 208 9.41 23.72 -3.51
N VAL A 209 9.17 22.89 -4.53
CA VAL A 209 8.05 21.93 -4.48
C VAL A 209 8.54 20.64 -3.78
N ASN A 210 7.98 20.35 -2.61
CA ASN A 210 8.37 19.19 -1.81
C ASN A 210 7.60 17.92 -2.24
N PHE A 211 8.31 16.81 -2.43
CA PHE A 211 7.73 15.48 -2.59
C PHE A 211 8.51 14.46 -1.76
N THR A 212 7.82 13.38 -1.41
CA THR A 212 8.40 12.25 -0.70
C THR A 212 8.91 11.24 -1.72
N GLU A 213 10.22 11.28 -1.95
CA GLU A 213 10.88 10.29 -2.80
C GLU A 213 10.82 8.89 -2.17
N GLY A 214 10.62 7.89 -3.02
CA GLY A 214 10.68 6.47 -2.64
C GLY A 214 11.99 5.86 -3.11
N TRP A 215 12.36 4.71 -2.56
CA TRP A 215 13.61 4.05 -2.93
C TRP A 215 13.43 3.17 -4.15
N ALA A 216 14.39 3.21 -5.08
CA ALA A 216 14.36 2.39 -6.28
C ALA A 216 14.50 0.91 -5.93
N ILE A 217 13.69 0.08 -6.58
CA ILE A 217 13.70 -1.39 -6.45
C ILE A 217 13.67 -2.04 -7.84
N PRO A 218 14.03 -3.32 -7.95
CA PRO A 218 13.99 -4.03 -9.23
C PRO A 218 12.60 -3.99 -9.90
N SER A 219 12.54 -3.57 -11.17
CA SER A 219 11.30 -3.61 -11.95
C SER A 219 11.11 -4.96 -12.65
N SER A 220 9.88 -5.47 -12.81
CA SER A 220 8.62 -4.99 -12.24
C SER A 220 8.39 -5.65 -10.88
N THR A 221 8.26 -4.90 -9.80
CA THR A 221 7.87 -5.43 -8.48
C THR A 221 6.35 -5.41 -8.35
N THR A 222 5.75 -6.52 -7.92
CA THR A 222 4.30 -6.72 -7.93
C THR A 222 3.69 -7.11 -6.58
N GLY A 223 4.50 -7.55 -5.62
CA GLY A 223 4.04 -7.88 -4.26
C GLY A 223 4.99 -7.36 -3.19
N VAL A 224 4.46 -7.01 -2.02
CA VAL A 224 5.23 -6.57 -0.86
C VAL A 224 4.62 -7.09 0.44
N THR A 225 5.45 -7.62 1.33
CA THR A 225 5.00 -8.04 2.66
C THR A 225 6.08 -7.78 3.70
N GLU A 226 5.69 -7.70 4.96
CA GLU A 226 6.64 -7.60 6.09
C GLU A 226 6.94 -9.00 6.59
N PHE A 227 8.21 -9.31 6.81
CA PHE A 227 8.63 -10.51 7.50
C PHE A 227 8.55 -10.30 9.02
N ARG A 228 7.71 -11.08 9.70
CA ARG A 228 7.31 -10.78 11.10
C ARG A 228 7.83 -11.73 12.16
N GLY A 229 8.45 -12.84 11.76
CA GLY A 229 8.76 -13.93 12.68
C GLY A 229 10.16 -13.86 13.28
N ASP A 230 10.29 -14.42 14.48
CA ASP A 230 11.55 -14.57 15.23
C ASP A 230 12.37 -15.80 14.81
N CYS A 231 11.95 -16.53 13.78
CA CYS A 231 12.83 -17.49 13.13
C CYS A 231 14.14 -16.83 12.68
N PHE A 232 15.20 -17.62 12.54
CA PHE A 232 16.55 -17.10 12.28
C PHE A 232 17.02 -16.10 13.35
N GLY A 233 16.53 -16.25 14.59
CA GLY A 233 16.86 -15.37 15.71
C GLY A 233 16.27 -13.96 15.57
N GLY A 234 15.21 -13.79 14.77
CA GLY A 234 14.56 -12.51 14.50
C GLY A 234 15.35 -11.56 13.61
N ARG A 235 16.40 -12.04 12.94
CA ARG A 235 17.27 -11.20 12.09
C ARG A 235 16.57 -10.59 10.88
N LEU A 236 15.48 -11.20 10.42
CA LEU A 236 14.67 -10.72 9.30
C LEU A 236 13.41 -9.98 9.77
N ARG A 237 13.20 -9.85 11.08
CA ARG A 237 11.94 -9.35 11.62
C ARG A 237 11.83 -7.84 11.44
N GLY A 238 10.78 -7.40 10.78
CA GLY A 238 10.52 -6.00 10.45
C GLY A 238 10.98 -5.63 9.04
N ASP A 239 11.82 -6.47 8.42
CA ASP A 239 12.27 -6.27 7.05
C ASP A 239 11.10 -6.47 6.08
N LEU A 240 11.22 -5.84 4.91
CA LEU A 240 10.28 -6.04 3.82
C LEU A 240 10.79 -7.12 2.89
N LEU A 241 9.86 -7.93 2.40
CA LEU A 241 10.06 -8.77 1.25
C LEU A 241 9.32 -8.15 0.08
N VAL A 242 9.97 -8.14 -1.09
CA VAL A 242 9.33 -7.72 -2.35
C VAL A 242 9.46 -8.81 -3.39
N ALA A 243 8.41 -9.02 -4.17
CA ALA A 243 8.39 -9.99 -5.26
C ALA A 243 8.49 -9.28 -6.60
N LYS A 244 9.51 -9.61 -7.39
CA LYS A 244 9.60 -9.20 -8.78
C LYS A 244 8.83 -10.17 -9.66
N TRP A 245 8.04 -9.62 -10.57
CA TRP A 245 7.25 -10.36 -11.52
C TRP A 245 8.09 -11.43 -12.21
N ASP A 246 7.58 -12.68 -12.14
CA ASP A 246 8.12 -13.86 -12.83
C ASP A 246 9.57 -14.22 -12.48
N THR A 247 10.12 -13.69 -11.39
CA THR A 247 11.53 -13.87 -11.00
C THR A 247 11.70 -13.84 -9.47
N ASN A 248 12.69 -13.12 -8.95
CA ASN A 248 13.16 -13.22 -7.57
C ASN A 248 12.23 -12.64 -6.50
N ILE A 249 12.37 -13.18 -5.29
CA ILE A 249 12.03 -12.46 -4.05
C ILE A 249 13.29 -11.78 -3.55
N PHE A 250 13.15 -10.52 -3.14
CA PHE A 250 14.21 -9.74 -2.52
C PHE A 250 13.87 -9.44 -1.07
N LEU A 251 14.89 -9.49 -0.21
CA LEU A 251 14.87 -8.87 1.10
C LEU A 251 15.24 -7.39 0.94
N VAL A 252 14.41 -6.52 1.50
CA VAL A 252 14.57 -5.07 1.47
C VAL A 252 14.73 -4.59 2.90
N ASP A 253 15.95 -4.18 3.21
CA ASP A 253 16.29 -3.47 4.44
C ASP A 253 16.22 -1.97 4.15
N LEU A 254 15.33 -1.31 4.88
CA LEU A 254 14.97 0.08 4.66
C LEU A 254 15.95 1.00 5.42
N PRO A 255 16.28 2.18 4.87
CA PRO A 255 17.12 3.13 5.59
C PRO A 255 16.54 3.50 6.96
N ASP A 256 17.41 3.51 7.97
CA ASP A 256 17.10 3.79 9.36
C ASP A 256 18.23 4.59 10.04
N GLU A 257 18.30 4.59 11.38
CA GLU A 257 19.37 5.27 12.12
C GLU A 257 20.75 4.60 11.96
N ASN A 258 20.79 3.33 11.53
CA ASN A 258 21.99 2.52 11.41
C ASN A 258 22.50 2.39 9.97
N ASN A 259 21.63 2.65 8.98
CA ASN A 259 21.96 2.56 7.57
C ASN A 259 21.26 3.66 6.75
N GLU A 260 22.04 4.43 5.98
CA GLU A 260 21.53 5.54 5.18
C GLU A 260 20.98 5.12 3.80
N GLU A 261 21.32 3.91 3.32
CA GLU A 261 20.98 3.44 1.96
C GLU A 261 20.02 2.26 1.96
N LEU A 262 19.18 2.16 0.93
CA LEU A 262 18.32 0.99 0.74
C LEU A 262 19.19 -0.22 0.38
N LEU A 263 19.10 -1.30 1.15
CA LEU A 263 19.75 -2.56 0.80
C LEU A 263 18.71 -3.51 0.21
N VAL A 264 18.99 -4.00 -1.00
CA VAL A 264 18.14 -4.97 -1.69
C VAL A 264 18.98 -6.22 -1.95
N THR A 265 18.61 -7.31 -1.29
CA THR A 265 19.33 -8.59 -1.38
C THR A 265 18.47 -9.64 -2.05
N ASP A 266 19.01 -10.32 -3.06
CA ASP A 266 18.39 -11.51 -3.64
C ASP A 266 18.21 -12.58 -2.57
N LEU A 267 16.96 -12.91 -2.23
CA LEU A 267 16.66 -13.95 -1.26
C LEU A 267 16.56 -15.30 -1.95
N MET A 268 15.81 -15.36 -3.06
CA MET A 268 15.61 -16.59 -3.81
C MET A 268 15.03 -16.35 -5.20
N ASP A 269 15.38 -17.24 -6.12
CA ASP A 269 14.74 -17.35 -7.43
C ASP A 269 13.38 -18.04 -7.28
N VAL A 270 12.33 -17.40 -7.77
CA VAL A 270 11.01 -18.01 -7.95
C VAL A 270 10.53 -17.72 -9.38
N GLU A 271 9.63 -18.51 -9.94
CA GLU A 271 9.12 -18.30 -11.30
C GLU A 271 7.60 -18.41 -11.29
N ASN A 272 6.91 -17.69 -12.19
CA ASN A 272 5.47 -17.76 -12.39
C ASN A 272 4.58 -17.20 -11.26
N TYR A 273 5.13 -16.42 -10.32
CA TYR A 273 4.38 -15.81 -9.22
C TYR A 273 4.15 -14.31 -9.41
N LEU A 274 3.00 -13.80 -8.92
CA LEU A 274 2.62 -12.38 -8.98
C LEU A 274 2.76 -11.65 -7.66
N ASP A 275 2.55 -12.34 -6.55
CA ASP A 275 2.36 -11.69 -5.26
C ASP A 275 2.89 -12.58 -4.13
N ILE A 276 3.20 -11.96 -2.99
CA ILE A 276 3.77 -12.58 -1.80
C ILE A 276 3.00 -12.17 -0.55
N GLN A 277 2.79 -13.12 0.36
CA GLN A 277 2.16 -12.86 1.64
C GLN A 277 2.85 -13.65 2.74
N TYR A 278 3.24 -12.97 3.82
CA TYR A 278 3.74 -13.64 5.01
C TYR A 278 2.65 -14.49 5.66
N ALA A 279 3.01 -15.70 6.07
CA ALA A 279 2.16 -16.71 6.68
C ALA A 279 2.77 -17.30 7.97
N PRO A 280 1.95 -17.94 8.83
CA PRO A 280 2.41 -18.43 10.13
C PRO A 280 3.54 -19.46 10.01
N GLY A 281 4.47 -19.46 10.96
CA GLY A 281 5.64 -20.33 11.01
C GLY A 281 6.78 -19.86 10.10
N CYS A 282 6.91 -18.54 9.93
CA CYS A 282 7.85 -17.92 9.00
C CYS A 282 7.73 -18.37 7.54
N ASN A 283 6.51 -18.76 7.16
CA ASN A 283 6.23 -19.18 5.80
C ASN A 283 5.95 -17.95 4.92
N ILE A 284 6.26 -18.05 3.64
CA ILE A 284 5.87 -17.08 2.62
C ILE A 284 4.97 -17.81 1.63
N ILE A 285 3.77 -17.28 1.43
CA ILE A 285 2.84 -17.77 0.41
C ILE A 285 3.01 -16.93 -0.84
N MET A 286 2.99 -17.59 -1.99
CA MET A 286 3.08 -16.96 -3.31
C MET A 286 1.90 -17.37 -4.18
N MET A 287 1.39 -16.42 -4.97
CA MET A 287 0.27 -16.64 -5.88
C MET A 287 0.74 -16.79 -7.32
N GLY A 288 0.58 -17.99 -7.89
CA GLY A 288 0.99 -18.30 -9.26
C GLY A 288 -0.04 -17.81 -10.28
N TYR A 289 0.40 -17.18 -11.38
CA TYR A 289 -0.52 -16.69 -12.43
C TYR A 289 -0.70 -17.62 -13.60
N LYS A 290 0.26 -18.52 -13.83
CA LYS A 290 0.29 -19.34 -15.04
C LYS A 290 -0.54 -20.61 -14.91
N TYR A 291 -0.50 -21.24 -13.73
CA TYR A 291 -1.13 -22.54 -13.48
C TYR A 291 -2.18 -22.51 -12.36
N GLY A 292 -2.45 -21.35 -11.77
CA GLY A 292 -3.40 -21.20 -10.66
C GLY A 292 -2.94 -21.91 -9.38
N ASP A 293 -1.63 -22.04 -9.21
CA ASP A 293 -0.97 -22.69 -8.10
C ASP A 293 -0.65 -21.72 -6.96
N VAL A 294 -0.49 -22.26 -5.76
CA VAL A 294 -0.07 -21.54 -4.57
C VAL A 294 1.28 -22.12 -4.13
N GLY A 295 2.30 -21.29 -4.18
CA GLY A 295 3.64 -21.63 -3.69
C GLY A 295 3.72 -21.38 -2.19
N VAL A 296 4.44 -22.23 -1.47
CA VAL A 296 4.78 -22.02 -0.07
C VAL A 296 6.28 -22.18 0.09
N ILE A 297 6.93 -21.13 0.56
CA ILE A 297 8.33 -21.17 0.99
C ILE A 297 8.33 -21.36 2.49
N SER A 298 9.03 -22.39 2.93
CA SER A 298 9.20 -22.74 4.33
C SER A 298 10.69 -22.71 4.68
N PRO A 299 11.06 -22.15 5.85
CA PRO A 299 12.42 -22.29 6.36
C PRO A 299 12.85 -23.75 6.47
N SER A 300 14.11 -24.06 6.13
CA SER A 300 14.65 -25.40 6.35
C SER A 300 14.88 -25.67 7.85
N ASN A 301 14.83 -26.94 8.25
CA ASN A 301 15.03 -27.30 9.65
C ASN A 301 16.46 -27.02 10.11
N GLU A 302 17.42 -27.25 9.24
CA GLU A 302 18.85 -27.03 9.44
C GLU A 302 19.14 -25.55 9.71
N ALA A 303 18.66 -24.66 8.84
CA ALA A 303 18.88 -23.22 8.98
C ALA A 303 18.24 -22.68 10.27
N LEU A 304 17.05 -23.16 10.63
CA LEU A 304 16.40 -22.71 11.85
C LEU A 304 17.13 -23.22 13.12
N THR A 305 17.65 -24.44 13.12
CA THR A 305 18.33 -25.02 14.29
C THR A 305 19.57 -24.21 14.70
N GLU A 306 20.25 -23.57 13.75
CA GLU A 306 21.43 -22.72 14.00
C GLU A 306 21.12 -21.50 14.88
N PHE A 307 19.89 -20.99 14.83
CA PHE A 307 19.48 -19.77 15.55
C PHE A 307 18.61 -20.04 16.78
N GLU A 308 18.30 -21.30 17.06
CA GLU A 308 17.40 -21.68 18.15
C GLU A 308 18.11 -21.90 19.48
N ARG A 309 17.34 -21.78 20.57
CA ARG A 309 17.85 -22.02 21.90
C ARG A 309 18.14 -23.52 22.07
N GLU A 310 19.22 -23.80 22.81
CA GLU A 310 19.58 -25.14 23.27
C GLU A 310 19.53 -26.24 22.18
N ASN A 311 20.17 -25.96 21.03
CA ASN A 311 20.32 -26.88 19.91
C ASN A 311 19.01 -27.58 19.49
N GLY A 312 17.88 -26.87 19.56
CA GLY A 312 16.62 -27.34 19.00
C GLY A 312 15.86 -28.37 19.85
N SER A 313 16.00 -28.36 21.18
CA SER A 313 15.25 -29.26 22.09
C SER A 313 14.02 -28.62 22.76
N LEU A 314 14.02 -27.29 22.88
CA LEU A 314 12.94 -26.49 23.47
C LEU A 314 11.85 -26.12 22.44
N PRO A 315 10.59 -25.88 22.87
CA PRO A 315 9.59 -25.36 21.96
C PRO A 315 9.97 -23.93 21.56
N GLU A 316 9.79 -23.59 20.28
CA GLU A 316 10.10 -22.25 19.77
C GLU A 316 8.89 -21.68 19.06
N ILE A 317 8.40 -20.53 19.50
CA ILE A 317 7.36 -19.75 18.85
C ILE A 317 8.01 -18.67 17.99
N TYR A 318 7.66 -18.65 16.70
CA TYR A 318 8.25 -17.70 15.75
C TYR A 318 7.35 -16.50 15.52
N ASP A 319 6.05 -16.69 15.43
CA ASP A 319 5.14 -15.63 15.02
C ASP A 319 3.72 -15.86 15.53
N ILE A 320 2.90 -14.82 15.37
CA ILE A 320 1.46 -14.88 15.57
C ILE A 320 0.73 -14.21 14.39
N SER A 321 -0.34 -14.83 13.92
CA SER A 321 -1.18 -14.32 12.84
C SER A 321 -2.67 -14.39 13.19
N PRO A 322 -3.46 -13.33 12.91
CA PRO A 322 -2.99 -12.00 12.52
C PRO A 322 -2.15 -11.36 13.65
N TRP A 323 -1.24 -10.47 13.31
CA TRP A 323 -0.39 -9.77 14.29
C TRP A 323 -1.12 -8.59 14.97
N ARG A 324 -2.36 -8.30 14.58
CA ARG A 324 -3.19 -7.25 15.20
C ARG A 324 -4.66 -7.62 15.19
N GLY A 325 -5.41 -7.12 16.15
CA GLY A 325 -6.86 -7.33 16.21
C GLY A 325 -7.57 -6.42 17.22
N PRO A 326 -8.88 -6.16 17.05
CA PRO A 326 -9.62 -5.33 17.98
C PRO A 326 -9.84 -6.05 19.32
N ALA A 327 -9.63 -5.34 20.43
CA ALA A 327 -9.78 -5.90 21.78
C ALA A 327 -11.22 -6.29 22.15
N LYS A 328 -12.22 -5.67 21.50
CA LYS A 328 -13.64 -5.78 21.84
C LYS A 328 -14.28 -7.15 21.53
N TYR A 329 -13.75 -7.90 20.58
CA TYR A 329 -14.40 -9.11 20.07
C TYR A 329 -13.45 -10.29 20.14
N GLY A 330 -13.99 -11.49 20.31
CA GLY A 330 -13.19 -12.71 20.19
C GLY A 330 -12.47 -12.77 18.84
N LYS A 331 -11.17 -13.07 18.84
CA LYS A 331 -10.34 -13.13 17.62
C LYS A 331 -9.65 -14.47 17.47
N PRO A 332 -9.74 -15.12 16.30
CA PRO A 332 -8.89 -16.26 16.02
C PRO A 332 -7.43 -15.81 15.95
N PHE A 333 -6.54 -16.67 16.43
CA PHE A 333 -5.10 -16.53 16.25
C PHE A 333 -4.50 -17.87 15.84
N VAL A 334 -3.35 -17.79 15.17
CA VAL A 334 -2.45 -18.88 14.86
C VAL A 334 -1.06 -18.48 15.33
N ILE A 335 -0.45 -19.27 16.21
CA ILE A 335 0.96 -19.17 16.56
C ILE A 335 1.71 -20.21 15.73
N GLY A 336 2.69 -19.75 14.96
CA GLY A 336 3.62 -20.61 14.22
C GLY A 336 4.90 -20.88 15.01
N GLY A 337 5.48 -22.06 14.84
CA GLY A 337 6.71 -22.43 15.52
C GLY A 337 7.09 -23.88 15.29
N ARG A 338 7.79 -24.50 16.25
CA ARG A 338 8.12 -25.93 16.20
C ARG A 338 8.28 -26.57 17.58
N ARG A 339 8.23 -27.90 17.60
CA ARG A 339 8.42 -28.75 18.79
C ARG A 339 7.45 -28.45 19.92
N PHE A 340 6.25 -28.00 19.58
CA PHE A 340 5.19 -27.78 20.55
C PHE A 340 4.71 -29.10 21.18
N THR A 341 4.89 -30.22 20.49
CA THR A 341 4.41 -31.53 20.99
C THR A 341 5.50 -32.49 21.41
N ASN A 342 6.73 -32.34 20.92
CA ASN A 342 7.87 -33.22 21.25
C ASN A 342 7.47 -34.71 21.20
N GLY A 343 6.97 -35.16 20.06
CA GLY A 343 6.48 -36.55 19.91
C GLY A 343 5.27 -36.87 20.81
N LYS A 344 4.35 -35.92 20.99
CA LYS A 344 3.13 -36.00 21.83
C LYS A 344 3.36 -35.99 23.36
N ARG A 345 4.57 -35.74 23.84
CA ARG A 345 4.88 -35.65 25.29
C ARG A 345 4.64 -34.25 25.87
N ARG A 346 4.53 -33.24 25.01
CA ARG A 346 4.29 -31.84 25.33
C ARG A 346 2.97 -31.38 24.72
N LYS A 347 2.30 -30.44 25.37
CA LYS A 347 1.17 -29.68 24.80
C LYS A 347 1.12 -28.27 25.40
N PRO A 348 0.59 -27.27 24.67
CA PRO A 348 0.33 -25.97 25.24
C PRO A 348 -0.75 -26.10 26.32
N VAL A 349 -0.48 -25.58 27.52
CA VAL A 349 -1.42 -25.57 28.65
C VAL A 349 -1.97 -24.18 28.93
N GLU A 350 -1.23 -23.13 28.57
CA GLU A 350 -1.68 -21.75 28.66
C GLU A 350 -1.05 -20.90 27.58
N VAL A 351 -1.87 -20.07 26.91
CA VAL A 351 -1.43 -19.03 25.99
C VAL A 351 -1.88 -17.69 26.55
N ARG A 352 -0.96 -16.72 26.64
CA ARG A 352 -1.25 -15.34 27.07
C ARG A 352 -0.77 -14.36 26.01
N ILE A 353 -1.62 -13.40 25.66
CA ILE A 353 -1.30 -12.34 24.68
C ILE A 353 -1.51 -11.00 25.38
N GLY A 354 -0.42 -10.28 25.65
CA GLY A 354 -0.44 -9.10 26.49
C GLY A 354 -1.03 -9.37 27.88
N GLY A 355 -0.73 -10.54 28.46
CA GLY A 355 -1.28 -10.97 29.76
C GLY A 355 -2.69 -11.57 29.70
N VAL A 356 -3.44 -11.38 28.61
CA VAL A 356 -4.78 -11.95 28.44
C VAL A 356 -4.71 -13.42 28.10
N LYS A 357 -5.34 -14.25 28.94
CA LYS A 357 -5.43 -15.69 28.72
C LYS A 357 -6.30 -15.98 27.50
N ALA A 358 -5.71 -16.64 26.51
CA ALA A 358 -6.38 -17.06 25.29
C ALA A 358 -6.86 -18.51 25.40
N GLU A 359 -7.90 -18.85 24.64
CA GLU A 359 -8.43 -20.22 24.58
C GLU A 359 -7.75 -20.98 23.45
N VAL A 360 -7.04 -22.06 23.77
CA VAL A 360 -6.48 -22.97 22.75
C VAL A 360 -7.58 -23.88 22.23
N LYS A 361 -7.77 -23.90 20.91
CA LYS A 361 -8.77 -24.74 20.22
C LYS A 361 -8.14 -25.97 19.59
N ASN A 362 -6.95 -25.82 19.02
CA ASN A 362 -6.24 -26.88 18.34
C ASN A 362 -4.73 -26.64 18.45
N TYR A 363 -3.94 -27.71 18.39
CA TYR A 363 -2.48 -27.59 18.34
C TYR A 363 -1.87 -28.81 17.65
N GLY A 364 -0.75 -28.57 16.98
CA GLY A 364 0.13 -29.58 16.41
C GLY A 364 1.58 -29.23 16.75
N ASP A 365 2.54 -29.91 16.15
CA ASP A 365 3.94 -29.71 16.51
C ASP A 365 4.50 -28.34 16.09
N ALA A 366 3.92 -27.73 15.05
CA ALA A 366 4.37 -26.45 14.48
C ALA A 366 3.31 -25.33 14.53
N ARG A 367 2.16 -25.58 15.15
CA ARG A 367 1.01 -24.66 15.11
C ARG A 367 0.18 -24.74 16.37
N ILE A 368 -0.22 -23.60 16.92
CA ILE A 368 -1.25 -23.47 17.96
C ILE A 368 -2.33 -22.55 17.46
N GLU A 369 -3.58 -22.99 17.53
CA GLU A 369 -4.74 -22.22 17.09
C GLU A 369 -5.65 -21.96 18.28
N GLY A 370 -6.23 -20.78 18.33
CA GLY A 370 -7.12 -20.43 19.42
C GLY A 370 -7.91 -19.17 19.21
N ILE A 371 -8.61 -18.77 20.27
CA ILE A 371 -9.39 -17.54 20.33
C ILE A 371 -8.82 -16.65 21.44
N ILE A 372 -8.43 -15.43 21.09
CA ILE A 372 -8.23 -14.35 22.07
C ILE A 372 -9.64 -13.91 22.49
N PRO A 373 -10.05 -14.07 23.76
CA PRO A 373 -11.39 -13.69 24.18
C PRO A 373 -11.62 -12.18 24.03
N ALA A 374 -12.88 -11.79 23.92
CA ALA A 374 -13.25 -10.38 24.05
C ALA A 374 -12.80 -9.88 25.42
N GLN A 375 -11.99 -8.82 25.45
CA GLN A 375 -11.67 -8.15 26.69
C GLN A 375 -12.94 -7.42 27.14
N ALA A 376 -13.66 -7.97 28.12
CA ALA A 376 -14.82 -7.33 28.71
C ALA A 376 -14.37 -5.95 29.23
N ALA A 377 -14.76 -4.90 28.50
CA ALA A 377 -14.48 -3.49 28.72
C ALA A 377 -13.73 -3.18 30.03
N GLN A 378 -12.39 -3.20 30.04
CA GLN A 378 -11.50 -2.55 31.03
C GLN A 378 -10.08 -3.13 30.96
N SER A 379 -9.21 -2.47 30.19
CA SER A 379 -8.11 -1.72 30.77
C SER A 379 -7.51 -0.84 29.67
N GLU A 380 -7.34 0.45 29.93
CA GLU A 380 -6.58 1.32 29.03
C GLU A 380 -5.13 0.81 28.84
N VAL A 381 -4.68 -0.07 29.73
CA VAL A 381 -3.32 -0.65 29.83
C VAL A 381 -2.86 -1.40 28.57
N HIS A 382 -3.77 -2.00 27.78
CA HIS A 382 -3.36 -2.83 26.64
C HIS A 382 -3.56 -2.20 25.26
N THR A 383 -4.30 -1.08 25.15
CA THR A 383 -4.63 -0.50 23.84
C THR A 383 -3.83 0.77 23.51
N SER A 384 -2.99 1.24 24.44
CA SER A 384 -2.09 2.40 24.26
C SER A 384 -0.59 2.06 24.29
N ALA A 385 -0.22 0.78 24.45
CA ALA A 385 1.14 0.36 24.80
C ALA A 385 2.00 -0.18 23.62
N GLY A 386 1.55 -0.04 22.37
CA GLY A 386 2.21 -0.65 21.22
C GLY A 386 2.06 -2.17 21.21
N LEU A 387 3.01 -2.86 20.58
CA LEU A 387 3.01 -4.32 20.47
C LEU A 387 3.26 -4.99 21.84
N VAL A 388 2.47 -6.04 22.13
CA VAL A 388 2.57 -6.84 23.36
C VAL A 388 3.18 -8.22 23.11
N ASP A 389 3.70 -8.82 24.18
CA ASP A 389 4.29 -10.16 24.16
C ASP A 389 3.22 -11.26 24.04
N VAL A 390 3.61 -12.37 23.41
CA VAL A 390 2.86 -13.62 23.36
C VAL A 390 3.66 -14.66 24.15
N VAL A 391 3.02 -15.26 25.15
CA VAL A 391 3.64 -16.24 26.05
C VAL A 391 2.89 -17.56 25.93
N VAL A 392 3.63 -18.65 25.77
CA VAL A 392 3.08 -20.01 25.75
C VAL A 392 3.76 -20.85 26.83
N HIS A 393 2.96 -21.38 27.74
CA HIS A 393 3.38 -22.38 28.72
C HIS A 393 2.98 -23.78 28.23
N PHE A 394 3.90 -24.73 28.41
CA PHE A 394 3.71 -26.11 28.01
C PHE A 394 3.60 -27.06 29.21
N SER A 395 3.07 -28.25 28.98
CA SER A 395 2.78 -29.24 30.03
C SER A 395 4.00 -29.89 30.69
N ASP A 396 5.19 -29.67 30.15
CA ASP A 396 6.47 -30.15 30.68
C ASP A 396 7.27 -29.02 31.36
N ASP A 397 6.56 -27.99 31.82
CA ASP A 397 7.09 -26.78 32.47
C ASP A 397 8.00 -25.92 31.59
N THR A 398 8.16 -26.27 30.31
CA THR A 398 8.82 -25.40 29.33
C THR A 398 7.91 -24.22 28.96
N LEU A 399 8.55 -23.14 28.55
CA LEU A 399 7.90 -21.87 28.24
C LEU A 399 8.61 -21.23 27.05
N ASP A 400 7.85 -20.50 26.25
CA ASP A 400 8.43 -19.61 25.28
C ASP A 400 7.70 -18.26 25.17
N ILE A 401 8.44 -17.22 24.80
CA ILE A 401 7.99 -15.83 24.75
C ILE A 401 8.39 -15.21 23.42
N LEU A 402 7.38 -14.85 22.62
CA LEU A 402 7.51 -14.06 21.42
C LEU A 402 7.25 -12.60 21.80
N ARG A 403 8.31 -11.81 21.83
CA ARG A 403 8.24 -10.44 22.34
C ARG A 403 7.61 -9.49 21.33
N LYS A 404 6.83 -8.51 21.80
CA LYS A 404 6.28 -7.39 21.02
C LYS A 404 5.68 -7.82 19.67
N ALA A 405 4.82 -8.83 19.65
CA ALA A 405 4.36 -9.45 18.40
C ALA A 405 2.87 -9.28 18.09
N PHE A 406 2.07 -8.78 19.04
CA PHE A 406 0.64 -8.59 18.83
C PHE A 406 0.20 -7.16 19.17
N LEU A 407 -0.64 -6.54 18.33
CA LEU A 407 -1.22 -5.22 18.58
C LEU A 407 -2.73 -5.30 18.85
N PHE A 408 -3.15 -4.88 20.05
CA PHE A 408 -4.56 -4.67 20.34
C PHE A 408 -5.03 -3.33 19.78
N LEU A 409 -5.95 -3.36 18.82
CA LEU A 409 -6.53 -2.15 18.24
C LEU A 409 -7.58 -1.57 19.19
N LYS A 410 -7.47 -0.26 19.46
CA LYS A 410 -8.51 0.50 20.18
C LYS A 410 -9.88 0.33 19.52
N SER A 411 -10.91 0.18 20.35
CA SER A 411 -12.26 0.47 19.91
C SER A 411 -12.42 1.99 19.86
N SER A 412 -12.34 2.59 18.67
CA SER A 412 -12.91 3.92 18.46
C SER A 412 -14.40 3.88 18.80
N HIS A 413 -14.84 4.83 19.64
CA HIS A 413 -16.21 5.01 20.08
C HIS A 413 -17.14 5.38 18.93
#